data_AF-A0A3Q1JV25-F1
#
_entry.id   AF-A0A3Q1JV25-F1
#
_cell.length_a   1.000
_cell.length_b   1.000
_cell.length_c   1.000
_cell.angle_alpha   90.00
_cell.angle_beta   90.00
_cell.angle_gamma   90.00
#
_symmetry.space_group_name_H-M   'P 1'
#
loop_
_entity.id
_entity.type
_entity.pdbx_description
1 polymer ?
#
loop_
_entity_poly.entity_id
_entity_poly.type
_entity_poly.pdbx_seq_one_letter_code
_entity_poly.pdbx_strand_id
1 'polypeptide(L)'
;GKSVVVTVPNVTDKPAGREGAHSDKCYICLGPFDKQTVASLESCQHVFCLECILQWSQASNTCPVDRISFSVIHQRRCPGGDVEKKIKVSPPKKNADDGEEETDDAVVCEQCGRSDGRHQLLLCVHCDSGYHMDCLTPSLNTGPEGDWICPDCVSSPHHSGKIV
;
A
#
# COMPACT_ATOMS: atom_id res chain seq x y z
N GLY A 1 -73.85 -16.70 -14.66
CA GLY A 1 -73.73 -15.35 -14.08
C GLY A 1 -72.34 -15.16 -13.54
N LYS A 2 -71.59 -14.23 -14.15
CA LYS A 2 -70.38 -13.52 -13.65
C LYS A 2 -69.21 -14.40 -13.15
N SER A 3 -68.29 -14.71 -14.08
CA SER A 3 -66.92 -15.09 -13.76
C SER A 3 -66.21 -13.98 -12.99
N VAL A 4 -65.61 -14.29 -11.83
CA VAL A 4 -64.67 -13.39 -11.18
C VAL A 4 -63.27 -13.68 -11.73
N VAL A 5 -62.74 -12.74 -12.51
CA VAL A 5 -61.35 -12.78 -12.96
C VAL A 5 -60.49 -12.15 -11.86
N VAL A 6 -59.71 -12.97 -11.16
CA VAL A 6 -58.61 -12.48 -10.32
C VAL A 6 -57.48 -12.11 -11.26
N THR A 7 -57.28 -10.81 -11.46
CA THR A 7 -56.10 -10.27 -12.14
C THR A 7 -54.96 -10.23 -11.14
N VAL A 8 -54.06 -11.21 -11.22
CA VAL A 8 -52.73 -11.10 -10.60
C VAL A 8 -51.88 -10.12 -11.43
N PRO A 9 -51.14 -9.18 -10.82
CA PRO A 9 -50.23 -8.33 -11.58
C PRO A 9 -49.09 -9.19 -12.14
N ASN A 10 -48.92 -9.03 -13.45
CA ASN A 10 -47.97 -9.67 -14.33
C ASN A 10 -46.53 -9.41 -13.85
N VAL A 11 -45.87 -10.43 -13.29
CA VAL A 11 -44.41 -10.45 -13.11
C VAL A 11 -43.77 -10.78 -14.46
N THR A 12 -43.72 -9.79 -15.33
CA THR A 12 -43.07 -9.89 -16.64
C THR A 12 -41.56 -10.00 -16.45
N ASP A 13 -41.11 -11.21 -16.69
CA ASP A 13 -40.07 -11.56 -17.66
C ASP A 13 -38.67 -10.97 -17.45
N LYS A 14 -37.82 -11.85 -16.92
CA LYS A 14 -36.37 -11.76 -16.87
C LYS A 14 -35.79 -12.06 -18.27
N PRO A 15 -35.07 -11.15 -18.94
CA PRO A 15 -34.35 -11.52 -20.13
C PRO A 15 -33.06 -12.27 -19.74
N ALA A 16 -32.90 -13.46 -20.31
CA ALA A 16 -31.66 -14.22 -20.32
C ALA A 16 -30.62 -13.53 -21.23
N GLY A 17 -29.41 -13.30 -20.72
CA GLY A 17 -28.33 -12.76 -21.55
C GLY A 17 -27.08 -12.36 -20.78
N ARG A 18 -26.22 -13.35 -20.51
CA ARG A 18 -24.83 -13.24 -20.04
C ARG A 18 -24.67 -12.86 -18.56
N GLU A 19 -24.73 -13.87 -17.70
CA GLU A 19 -24.27 -13.77 -16.30
C GLU A 19 -22.74 -13.61 -16.25
N GLY A 20 -22.28 -12.39 -16.50
CA GLY A 20 -21.01 -11.90 -15.98
C GLY A 20 -21.25 -11.45 -14.55
N ALA A 21 -20.48 -11.99 -13.60
CA ALA A 21 -20.62 -11.79 -12.16
C ALA A 21 -20.35 -10.34 -11.71
N HIS A 22 -21.24 -9.41 -12.08
CA HIS A 22 -21.21 -8.03 -11.64
C HIS A 22 -22.16 -7.89 -10.45
N SER A 23 -21.59 -7.61 -9.27
CA SER A 23 -22.37 -7.32 -8.06
C SER A 23 -23.27 -6.10 -8.30
N ASP A 24 -24.53 -6.21 -7.91
CA ASP A 24 -25.55 -5.15 -7.94
C ASP A 24 -25.49 -4.21 -6.73
N LYS A 25 -24.54 -4.46 -5.83
CA LYS A 25 -24.27 -3.67 -4.62
C LYS A 25 -22.80 -3.32 -4.46
N CYS A 26 -22.55 -2.22 -3.76
CA CYS A 26 -21.20 -1.79 -3.39
C CYS A 26 -20.62 -2.67 -2.28
N TYR A 27 -19.39 -3.17 -2.46
CA TYR A 27 -18.73 -3.98 -1.42
C TYR A 27 -18.22 -3.19 -0.20
N ILE A 28 -18.20 -1.85 -0.26
CA ILE A 28 -17.76 -1.00 0.85
C ILE A 28 -18.94 -0.57 1.72
N CYS A 29 -19.98 0.05 1.12
CA CYS A 29 -21.15 0.54 1.87
C CYS A 29 -22.33 -0.44 1.88
N LEU A 30 -22.26 -1.54 1.12
CA LEU A 30 -23.32 -2.55 0.97
C LEU A 30 -24.62 -2.01 0.36
N GLY A 31 -24.64 -0.76 -0.09
CA GLY A 31 -25.79 -0.14 -0.74
C GLY A 31 -25.98 -0.59 -2.19
N PRO A 32 -27.23 -0.64 -2.69
CA PRO A 32 -27.55 -0.94 -4.08
C PRO A 32 -27.09 0.16 -5.03
N PHE A 33 -26.92 -0.18 -6.31
CA PHE A 33 -26.56 0.79 -7.36
C PHE A 33 -27.80 1.39 -8.03
N ASP A 34 -28.50 2.30 -7.35
CA ASP A 34 -29.69 2.98 -7.89
C ASP A 34 -29.31 4.24 -8.68
N LYS A 35 -28.76 4.04 -9.90
CA LYS A 35 -28.43 5.11 -10.88
C LYS A 35 -27.24 6.02 -10.52
N GLN A 36 -26.36 5.57 -9.66
CA GLN A 36 -25.12 6.27 -9.32
C GLN A 36 -23.95 5.87 -10.22
N THR A 37 -22.96 6.75 -10.35
CA THR A 37 -21.68 6.41 -10.97
C THR A 37 -20.98 5.34 -10.13
N VAL A 38 -20.53 4.29 -10.81
CA VAL A 38 -19.83 3.18 -10.19
C VAL A 38 -18.37 3.17 -10.64
N ALA A 39 -17.56 2.45 -9.89
CA ALA A 39 -16.16 2.30 -10.16
C ALA A 39 -15.75 0.83 -10.08
N SER A 40 -14.93 0.42 -11.03
CA SER A 40 -14.23 -0.87 -11.01
C SER A 40 -12.72 -0.63 -10.99
N LEU A 41 -11.94 -1.56 -10.46
CA LEU A 41 -10.49 -1.44 -10.48
C LEU A 41 -9.93 -1.96 -11.81
N GLU A 42 -8.72 -1.56 -12.19
CA GLU A 42 -8.04 -2.13 -13.37
C GLU A 42 -7.65 -3.59 -13.15
N SER A 43 -7.22 -3.92 -11.93
CA SER A 43 -6.67 -5.22 -11.57
C SER A 43 -7.70 -6.27 -11.13
N CYS A 44 -8.98 -5.89 -10.98
CA CYS A 44 -10.05 -6.82 -10.59
C CYS A 44 -11.42 -6.35 -11.11
N GLN A 45 -12.42 -7.24 -11.08
CA GLN A 45 -13.77 -6.97 -11.60
C GLN A 45 -14.79 -6.54 -10.52
N HIS A 46 -14.31 -6.25 -9.30
CA HIS A 46 -15.16 -5.79 -8.21
C HIS A 46 -15.65 -4.35 -8.46
N VAL A 47 -16.93 -4.12 -8.16
CA VAL A 47 -17.62 -2.85 -8.43
C VAL A 47 -17.99 -2.16 -7.11
N PHE A 48 -17.74 -0.86 -7.03
CA PHE A 48 -17.96 -0.01 -5.87
C PHE A 48 -18.68 1.27 -6.27
N CYS A 49 -19.23 2.01 -5.30
CA CYS A 49 -19.54 3.42 -5.52
C CYS A 49 -18.25 4.16 -5.87
N LEU A 50 -18.31 5.09 -6.81
CA LEU A 50 -17.15 5.92 -7.15
C LEU A 50 -16.56 6.60 -5.89
N GLU A 51 -17.41 7.20 -5.06
CA GLU A 51 -16.98 7.88 -3.84
C GLU A 51 -16.32 6.92 -2.85
N CYS A 52 -16.93 5.76 -2.59
CA CYS A 52 -16.42 4.80 -1.62
C CYS A 52 -15.02 4.29 -1.97
N ILE A 53 -14.76 3.96 -3.25
CA ILE A 53 -13.44 3.47 -3.64
C ILE A 53 -12.41 4.60 -3.72
N LEU A 54 -12.82 5.84 -4.02
CA LEU A 54 -11.95 7.00 -3.95
C LEU A 54 -11.53 7.28 -2.51
N GLN A 55 -12.46 7.24 -1.56
CA GLN A 55 -12.15 7.36 -0.13
C GLN A 55 -11.23 6.24 0.33
N TRP A 56 -11.50 5.00 -0.07
CA TRP A 56 -10.62 3.87 0.23
C TRP A 56 -9.20 4.05 -0.33
N SER A 57 -9.07 4.53 -1.56
CA SER A 57 -7.78 4.76 -2.22
C SER A 57 -6.88 5.77 -1.53
N GLN A 58 -7.43 6.64 -0.68
CA GLN A 58 -6.63 7.55 0.13
C GLN A 58 -5.86 6.84 1.24
N ALA A 59 -6.35 5.69 1.70
CA ALA A 59 -5.73 4.89 2.77
C ALA A 59 -5.05 3.62 2.26
N SER A 60 -5.52 3.06 1.13
CA SER A 60 -5.00 1.80 0.58
C SER A 60 -5.21 1.68 -0.92
N ASN A 61 -4.16 1.22 -1.62
CA ASN A 61 -4.21 0.85 -3.04
C ASN A 61 -4.44 -0.65 -3.25
N THR A 62 -5.03 -1.34 -2.28
CA THR A 62 -5.43 -2.75 -2.43
C THR A 62 -6.94 -2.87 -2.47
N CYS A 63 -7.48 -3.73 -3.32
CA CYS A 63 -8.92 -3.92 -3.41
C CYS A 63 -9.51 -4.39 -2.07
N PRO A 64 -10.65 -3.83 -1.60
CA PRO A 64 -11.31 -4.27 -0.36
C PRO A 64 -11.75 -5.74 -0.33
N VAL A 65 -11.90 -6.38 -1.49
CA VAL A 65 -12.48 -7.73 -1.60
C VAL A 65 -11.38 -8.80 -1.72
N ASP A 66 -10.50 -8.66 -2.70
CA ASP A 66 -9.46 -9.65 -3.06
C ASP A 66 -8.02 -9.15 -2.80
N ARG A 67 -7.86 -7.93 -2.28
CA ARG A 67 -6.57 -7.33 -1.89
C ARG A 67 -5.56 -7.16 -3.02
N ILE A 68 -5.99 -7.32 -4.27
CA ILE A 68 -5.14 -7.08 -5.44
C ILE A 68 -4.81 -5.59 -5.50
N SER A 69 -3.53 -5.27 -5.73
CA SER A 69 -3.07 -3.90 -5.86
C SER A 69 -3.63 -3.24 -7.12
N PHE A 70 -3.98 -1.96 -7.01
CA PHE A 70 -4.45 -1.16 -8.13
C PHE A 70 -3.82 0.24 -8.12
N SER A 71 -3.57 0.78 -9.30
CA SER A 71 -3.11 2.16 -9.49
C SER A 71 -4.12 3.00 -10.28
N VAL A 72 -5.16 2.36 -10.82
CA VAL A 72 -6.17 2.99 -11.68
C VAL A 72 -7.57 2.52 -11.28
N ILE A 73 -8.46 3.50 -11.09
CA ILE A 73 -9.90 3.31 -10.88
C ILE A 73 -10.62 3.67 -12.19
N HIS A 74 -11.45 2.76 -12.68
CA HIS A 74 -12.28 2.93 -13.87
C HIS A 74 -13.69 3.36 -13.48
N GLN A 75 -14.06 4.61 -13.78
CA GLN A 75 -15.42 5.13 -13.59
C GLN A 75 -16.33 4.70 -14.74
N ARG A 76 -17.54 4.24 -14.40
CA ARG A 76 -18.60 3.80 -15.33
C ARG A 76 -19.95 4.40 -14.91
N ARG A 77 -20.89 4.57 -15.85
CA ARG A 77 -22.28 4.99 -15.53
C ARG A 77 -23.09 3.92 -14.79
N CYS A 78 -22.79 2.66 -15.06
CA CYS A 78 -23.49 1.51 -14.49
C CYS A 78 -22.55 0.31 -14.37
N PRO A 79 -22.86 -0.66 -13.49
CA PRO A 79 -22.12 -1.93 -13.43
C PRO A 79 -22.11 -2.61 -14.81
N GLY A 80 -20.92 -2.96 -15.32
CA GLY A 80 -20.76 -3.59 -16.64
C GLY A 80 -20.83 -2.65 -17.85
N GLY A 81 -21.18 -1.37 -17.71
CA GLY A 81 -21.12 -0.39 -18.80
C GLY A 81 -19.70 0.03 -19.15
N ASP A 82 -19.48 0.71 -20.29
CA ASP A 82 -18.15 1.16 -20.72
C ASP A 82 -17.44 2.11 -19.73
N VAL A 83 -16.11 2.11 -19.77
CA VAL A 83 -15.28 3.01 -18.95
C VAL A 83 -15.37 4.42 -19.51
N GLU A 84 -15.92 5.35 -18.74
CA GLU A 84 -16.00 6.76 -19.13
C GLU A 84 -14.74 7.53 -18.75
N LYS A 85 -14.16 7.24 -17.58
CA LYS A 85 -12.97 7.93 -17.07
C LYS A 85 -12.05 6.96 -16.35
N LYS A 86 -10.73 7.19 -16.49
CA LYS A 86 -9.69 6.50 -15.74
C LYS A 86 -9.08 7.46 -14.73
N ILE A 87 -9.13 7.13 -13.45
CA ILE A 87 -8.61 7.93 -12.36
C ILE A 87 -7.35 7.24 -11.86
N LYS A 88 -6.19 7.86 -12.06
CA LYS A 88 -4.93 7.37 -11.48
C LYS A 88 -4.91 7.75 -10.00
N VAL A 89 -4.66 6.77 -9.15
CA VAL A 89 -4.48 6.99 -7.71
C VAL A 89 -3.01 6.77 -7.36
N SER A 90 -2.45 7.72 -6.62
CA SER A 90 -1.14 7.53 -6.02
C SER A 90 -1.28 6.56 -4.85
N PRO A 91 -0.28 5.70 -4.58
CA PRO A 91 -0.25 4.96 -3.33
C PRO A 91 -0.38 5.93 -2.15
N PRO A 92 -1.10 5.56 -1.07
CA PRO A 92 -1.18 6.38 0.12
C PRO A 92 0.25 6.71 0.53
N LYS A 93 0.54 8.01 0.68
CA LYS A 93 1.74 8.45 1.39
C LYS A 93 1.55 7.94 2.80
N LYS A 94 2.12 6.77 3.09
CA LYS A 94 2.36 6.38 4.47
C LYS A 94 3.12 7.57 5.04
N ASN A 95 2.52 8.30 5.98
CA ASN A 95 3.33 9.11 6.86
C ASN A 95 4.16 8.07 7.62
N ALA A 96 5.32 7.75 7.05
CA ALA A 96 6.32 6.91 7.64
C ALA A 96 6.89 7.69 8.81
N ASP A 97 6.17 7.66 9.93
CA ASP A 97 6.83 7.49 11.21
C ASP A 97 7.34 6.04 11.21
N ASP A 98 8.59 5.89 10.76
CA ASP A 98 9.39 4.67 10.62
C ASP A 98 9.39 3.97 9.23
N GLY A 99 10.53 4.02 8.53
CA GLY A 99 10.96 2.98 7.57
C GLY A 99 11.17 3.36 6.10
N GLU A 100 12.30 4.04 5.83
CA GLU A 100 13.22 3.94 4.66
C GLU A 100 12.70 4.07 3.20
N GLU A 101 12.94 5.27 2.63
CA GLU A 101 13.22 5.46 1.19
C GLU A 101 14.59 4.82 0.88
N GLU A 102 14.69 4.08 -0.23
CA GLU A 102 15.98 3.72 -0.82
C GLU A 102 16.73 4.99 -1.23
N THR A 103 17.56 5.49 -0.32
CA THR A 103 18.69 6.34 -0.65
C THR A 103 19.92 5.45 -0.71
N ASP A 104 20.65 5.53 -1.82
CA ASP A 104 21.90 4.85 -2.20
C ASP A 104 23.09 5.15 -1.25
N ASP A 105 22.82 5.47 0.02
CA ASP A 105 23.78 5.90 1.05
C ASP A 105 23.51 5.19 2.40
N ALA A 106 22.84 4.02 2.39
CA ALA A 106 22.57 3.27 3.60
C ALA A 106 23.89 2.79 4.25
N VAL A 107 24.34 3.49 5.30
CA VAL A 107 25.54 3.11 6.04
C VAL A 107 25.33 1.73 6.66
N VAL A 108 26.04 0.73 6.15
CA VAL A 108 25.98 -0.64 6.64
C VAL A 108 26.87 -0.80 7.87
N CYS A 109 26.54 -1.77 8.73
CA CYS A 109 27.46 -2.17 9.77
C CYS A 109 28.66 -2.94 9.18
N GLU A 110 29.88 -2.46 9.40
CA GLU A 110 31.10 -3.10 8.88
C GLU A 110 31.34 -4.51 9.46
N GLN A 111 30.76 -4.81 10.63
CA GLN A 111 30.94 -6.11 11.29
C GLN A 111 29.99 -7.20 10.78
N CYS A 112 28.74 -6.85 10.44
CA CYS A 112 27.73 -7.83 9.99
C CYS A 112 27.31 -7.66 8.53
N GLY A 113 27.69 -6.54 7.89
CA GLY A 113 27.37 -6.19 6.51
C GLY A 113 25.90 -5.82 6.30
N ARG A 114 25.15 -5.48 7.35
CA ARG A 114 23.72 -5.20 7.28
C ARG A 114 23.38 -3.77 7.71
N SER A 115 22.35 -3.21 7.10
CA SER A 115 21.74 -1.91 7.46
C SER A 115 20.44 -2.10 8.24
N ASP A 116 20.32 -3.17 9.03
CA ASP A 116 19.10 -3.46 9.80
C ASP A 116 18.81 -2.27 10.75
N GLY A 117 17.69 -1.56 10.54
CA GLY A 117 17.21 -0.47 11.41
C GLY A 117 16.69 -0.92 12.78
N ARG A 118 16.92 -2.19 13.14
CA ARG A 118 16.43 -2.81 14.37
C ARG A 118 17.26 -2.41 15.59
N HIS A 119 18.48 -1.94 15.39
CA HIS A 119 19.40 -1.51 16.45
C HIS A 119 20.06 -0.17 16.08
N GLN A 120 20.30 0.67 17.08
CA GLN A 120 20.96 1.96 16.89
C GLN A 120 22.35 1.77 16.27
N LEU A 121 22.55 2.35 15.09
CA LEU A 121 23.82 2.33 14.35
C LEU A 121 24.69 3.51 14.82
N LEU A 122 25.92 3.24 15.22
CA LEU A 122 26.92 4.24 15.58
C LEU A 122 27.79 4.56 14.37
N LEU A 123 28.02 5.85 14.12
CA LEU A 123 28.88 6.33 13.03
C LEU A 123 30.21 6.81 13.60
N CYS A 124 31.30 6.37 12.98
CA CYS A 124 32.64 6.83 13.36
C CYS A 124 32.91 8.23 12.81
N VAL A 125 33.28 9.18 13.68
CA VAL A 125 33.59 10.56 13.26
C VAL A 125 34.84 10.71 12.39
N HIS A 126 35.69 9.66 12.29
CA HIS A 126 36.93 9.69 11.52
C HIS A 126 36.84 9.04 10.14
N CYS A 127 36.01 8.00 9.99
CA CYS A 127 35.95 7.20 8.77
C CYS A 127 34.54 6.97 8.23
N ASP A 128 33.52 7.57 8.88
CA ASP A 128 32.10 7.48 8.52
C ASP A 128 31.52 6.05 8.52
N SER A 129 32.29 5.06 8.99
CA SER A 129 31.85 3.67 9.07
C SER A 129 30.77 3.47 10.14
N GLY A 130 29.75 2.69 9.79
CA GLY A 130 28.67 2.30 10.69
C GLY A 130 28.96 1.02 11.46
N TYR A 131 28.54 0.99 12.72
CA TYR A 131 28.60 -0.20 13.58
C TYR A 131 27.35 -0.30 14.45
N HIS A 132 26.71 -1.46 14.49
CA HIS A 132 25.66 -1.71 15.47
C HIS A 132 26.28 -1.84 16.86
N MET A 133 25.58 -1.32 17.87
CA MET A 133 26.00 -1.40 19.26
C MET A 133 26.22 -2.86 19.73
N ASP A 134 25.38 -3.80 19.28
CA ASP A 134 25.51 -5.23 19.58
C ASP A 134 26.68 -5.92 18.86
N CYS A 135 27.08 -5.38 17.71
CA CYS A 135 28.18 -5.92 16.91
C CYS A 135 29.55 -5.49 17.42
N LEU A 136 29.61 -4.53 18.35
CA LEU A 136 30.85 -4.15 19.03
C LEU A 136 31.26 -5.23 20.04
N THR A 137 32.56 -5.32 20.31
CA THR A 137 33.11 -6.21 21.34
C THR A 137 33.95 -5.37 22.30
N PRO A 138 33.48 -5.10 23.54
CA PRO A 138 32.20 -5.52 24.12
C PRO A 138 31.00 -4.79 23.51
N SER A 139 29.84 -5.46 23.47
CA SER A 139 28.59 -4.88 22.99
C SER A 139 28.19 -3.70 23.87
N LEU A 140 27.71 -2.62 23.25
CA LEU A 140 27.19 -1.46 23.97
C LEU A 140 25.68 -1.62 24.16
N ASN A 141 25.19 -1.45 25.39
CA ASN A 141 23.75 -1.49 25.67
C ASN A 141 23.13 -0.09 25.72
N THR A 142 23.97 0.94 25.83
CA THR A 142 23.59 2.35 25.87
C THR A 142 24.45 3.11 24.87
N GLY A 143 23.84 3.99 24.09
CA GLY A 143 24.57 4.83 23.15
C GLY A 143 25.60 5.70 23.89
N PRO A 144 26.81 5.89 23.32
CA PRO A 144 27.82 6.76 23.93
C PRO A 144 27.29 8.20 24.02
N GLU A 145 27.64 8.89 25.11
CA GLU A 145 27.38 10.32 25.23
C GLU A 145 28.43 11.09 24.41
N GLY A 146 28.10 11.44 23.17
CA GLY A 146 28.95 12.26 22.29
C GLY A 146 29.54 11.51 21.10
N ASP A 147 30.66 12.02 20.59
CA ASP A 147 31.32 11.50 19.39
C ASP A 147 31.87 10.08 19.63
N TRP A 148 31.54 9.15 18.72
CA TRP A 148 32.01 7.77 18.76
C TRP A 148 33.10 7.54 17.71
N ILE A 149 34.12 6.76 18.10
CA ILE A 149 35.26 6.40 17.24
C ILE A 149 35.34 4.87 17.18
N CYS A 150 35.42 4.31 15.97
CA CYS A 150 35.51 2.86 15.77
C CYS A 150 36.84 2.29 16.27
N PRO A 151 36.90 1.00 16.64
CA PRO A 151 38.12 0.35 17.13
C PRO A 151 39.29 0.42 16.14
N ASP A 152 39.02 0.46 14.83
CA ASP A 152 40.03 0.63 13.79
C ASP A 152 40.67 2.02 13.82
N CYS A 153 39.88 3.09 13.94
CA CYS A 153 40.39 4.45 14.06
C CYS A 153 41.11 4.69 15.39
N VAL A 154 40.69 4.03 16.47
CA VAL A 154 41.42 4.05 17.76
C VAL A 154 42.77 3.35 17.63
N SER A 155 42.82 2.23 16.90
CA SER A 155 44.05 1.42 16.73
C SER A 155 44.98 1.94 15.63
N SER A 156 44.46 2.70 14.66
CA SER A 156 45.19 3.15 13.48
C SER A 156 44.64 4.48 12.94
N PRO A 157 45.25 5.62 13.30
CA PRO A 157 44.77 6.96 12.93
C PRO A 157 44.93 7.32 11.43
N HIS A 158 45.37 6.39 10.57
CA HIS A 158 45.53 6.58 9.12
C HIS A 158 44.44 5.89 8.28
N HIS A 159 43.35 5.43 8.90
CA HIS A 159 42.24 4.79 8.21
C HIS A 159 41.31 5.85 7.57
N SER A 160 41.80 6.54 6.53
CA SER A 160 41.00 7.42 5.68
C SER A 160 40.34 6.61 4.57
N GLY A 161 39.00 6.69 4.50
CA GLY A 161 38.12 5.82 3.74
C GLY A 161 38.52 5.52 2.29
N LYS A 162 38.14 4.32 1.85
CA LYS A 162 38.19 3.89 0.45
C LYS A 162 37.36 4.86 -0.39
N ILE A 163 38.05 5.68 -1.16
CA ILE A 163 37.49 6.38 -2.31
C ILE A 163 37.22 5.28 -3.34
N VAL A 164 35.95 4.92 -3.55
CA VAL A 164 35.50 4.12 -4.70
C VAL A 164 34.62 5.00 -5.57
#